data_AF-A0A9C9GLG2-F1
#
_entry.id   AF-A0A9C9GLG2-F1
#
_cell.length_a   1.000
_cell.length_b   1.000
_cell.length_c   1.000
_cell.angle_alpha   90.00
_cell.angle_beta   90.00
_cell.angle_gamma   90.00
#
_symmetry.space_group_name_H-M   'P 1'
#
loop_
_entity.id
_entity.type
_entity.pdbx_description
1 polymer ?
#
loop_
_entity_poly.entity_id
_entity_poly.type
_entity_poly.pdbx_seq_one_letter_code
_entity_poly.pdbx_strand_id
1 'polypeptide(L)'
;MIKNTLITIAVAFALLAFFSQFSTRNVSSTNNQISQENTNATSPSTEKKDEPSLITSLIISWWWYISYYGFASVFGVFIYRDAKNNNNLALNIKPFWWGVITVLEPPVGLLAYWLIHYSKLKTKSHRCNENN
;
A
#
# COMPACT_ATOMS: atom_id res chain seq x y z
N MET A 1 2.59 24.62 1.54
CA MET A 1 2.22 23.45 0.71
C MET A 1 3.37 22.47 0.51
N ILE A 2 4.62 22.93 0.32
CA ILE A 2 5.81 22.08 0.05
C ILE A 2 6.26 21.20 1.24
N LYS A 3 6.06 21.64 2.49
CA LYS A 3 6.52 20.90 3.69
C LYS A 3 5.81 19.54 3.88
N ASN A 4 4.55 19.42 3.47
CA ASN A 4 3.80 18.17 3.64
C ASN A 4 4.21 17.11 2.61
N THR A 5 4.60 17.53 1.40
CA THR A 5 5.05 16.63 0.34
C THR A 5 6.38 15.95 0.70
N LEU A 6 7.28 16.69 1.35
CA LEU A 6 8.59 16.17 1.77
C LEU A 6 8.47 15.08 2.84
N ILE A 7 7.54 15.25 3.79
CA ILE A 7 7.27 14.26 4.84
C ILE A 7 6.70 12.98 4.23
N THR A 8 5.76 13.09 3.29
CA THR A 8 5.17 11.92 2.62
C THR A 8 6.21 11.12 1.84
N ILE A 9 7.12 11.80 1.13
CA ILE A 9 8.20 11.13 0.37
C ILE A 9 9.19 10.44 1.33
N ALA A 10 9.54 11.08 2.45
CA ALA A 10 10.43 10.49 3.44
C ALA A 10 9.83 9.22 4.08
N VAL A 11 8.54 9.23 4.40
CA VAL A 11 7.82 8.05 4.94
C VAL A 11 7.75 6.94 3.90
N ALA A 12 7.48 7.26 2.62
CA ALA A 12 7.46 6.28 1.54
C ALA A 12 8.84 5.61 1.36
N PHE A 13 9.93 6.39 1.39
CA PHE A 13 11.29 5.86 1.30
C PHE A 13 11.66 4.99 2.51
N ALA A 14 11.27 5.39 3.73
CA ALA A 14 11.51 4.58 4.93
C ALA A 14 10.81 3.22 4.86
N LEU A 15 9.55 3.19 4.37
CA LEU A 15 8.80 1.96 4.17
C LEU A 15 9.42 1.08 3.09
N LEU A 16 9.90 1.66 1.99
CA LEU A 16 10.55 0.93 0.89
C LEU A 16 11.87 0.30 1.34
N ALA A 17 12.68 1.04 2.12
CA ALA A 17 13.91 0.54 2.69
C ALA A 17 13.66 -0.60 3.70
N PHE A 18 12.63 -0.47 4.52
CA PHE A 18 12.22 -1.52 5.46
C PHE A 18 11.77 -2.80 4.74
N PHE A 19 11.00 -2.68 3.65
CA PHE A 19 10.54 -3.81 2.85
C PHE A 19 11.70 -4.55 2.15
N SER A 20 12.72 -3.80 1.70
CA SER A 20 13.93 -4.36 1.07
C SER A 20 14.74 -5.25 2.04
N GLN A 21 14.84 -4.85 3.31
CA GLN A 21 15.54 -5.66 4.33
C GLN A 21 14.78 -6.95 4.70
N PHE A 22 13.45 -6.96 4.56
CA PHE A 22 12.65 -8.14 4.86
C PHE A 22 12.73 -9.20 3.74
N SER A 23 12.81 -8.77 2.47
CA SER A 23 12.85 -9.68 1.32
C SER A 23 14.15 -10.49 1.21
N THR A 24 15.26 -9.94 1.71
CA THR A 24 16.59 -10.57 1.60
C THR A 24 16.85 -11.68 2.64
N ARG A 25 16.01 -11.83 3.67
CA ARG A 25 16.23 -12.85 4.71
C ARG A 25 15.72 -14.26 4.37
N ASN A 26 15.02 -14.46 3.25
CA ASN A 26 14.38 -15.76 2.94
C ASN A 26 15.10 -16.63 1.90
N VAL A 27 16.27 -16.24 1.36
CA VAL A 27 16.92 -16.94 0.24
C VAL A 27 18.32 -17.46 0.59
N SER A 28 18.48 -18.16 1.72
CA SER A 28 19.78 -18.73 2.10
C SER A 28 19.80 -20.20 2.54
N SER A 29 18.69 -20.95 2.45
CA SER A 29 18.64 -22.33 2.99
C SER A 29 18.41 -23.44 1.96
N THR A 30 18.84 -23.27 0.71
CA THR A 30 18.69 -24.30 -0.33
C THR A 30 19.89 -24.45 -1.25
N ASN A 31 21.08 -24.64 -0.68
CA ASN A 31 22.21 -25.23 -1.41
C ASN A 31 23.30 -25.64 -0.43
N ASN A 32 23.29 -26.91 0.02
CA ASN A 32 24.48 -27.65 0.50
C ASN A 32 24.09 -29.09 0.95
N GLN A 33 23.33 -29.83 0.13
CA GLN A 33 23.04 -31.25 0.41
C GLN A 33 23.23 -32.17 -0.80
N ILE A 34 24.24 -31.90 -1.63
CA ILE A 34 24.72 -32.88 -2.62
C ILE A 34 26.24 -32.88 -2.60
N SER A 35 26.80 -33.54 -1.59
CA SER A 35 28.07 -34.27 -1.61
C SER A 35 28.52 -34.52 -0.18
N GLN A 36 28.13 -35.65 0.41
CA GLN A 36 28.98 -36.48 1.28
C GLN A 36 28.25 -37.82 1.49
N GLU A 37 28.36 -38.69 0.49
CA GLU A 37 28.30 -40.12 0.68
C GLU A 37 29.69 -40.58 1.12
N ASN A 38 29.90 -40.79 2.42
CA ASN A 38 30.57 -41.98 2.92
C ASN A 38 30.59 -42.08 4.46
N THR A 39 29.88 -43.10 4.93
CA THR A 39 30.16 -43.97 6.08
C THR A 39 30.98 -43.37 7.23
N ASN A 40 30.29 -42.96 8.30
CA ASN A 40 30.53 -43.51 9.63
C ASN A 40 29.35 -43.17 10.56
N ALA A 41 28.88 -44.20 11.27
CA ALA A 41 27.71 -44.17 12.14
C ALA A 41 27.81 -43.05 13.19
N THR A 42 27.09 -41.96 12.95
CA THR A 42 26.81 -40.94 13.95
C THR A 42 25.30 -40.81 14.03
N SER A 43 24.77 -41.01 15.24
CA SER A 43 23.34 -40.99 15.55
C SER A 43 22.63 -39.81 14.90
N PRO A 44 21.41 -40.02 14.36
CA PRO A 44 20.61 -38.95 13.80
C PRO A 44 20.20 -37.99 14.92
N SER A 45 20.95 -36.91 15.09
CA SER A 45 20.48 -35.76 15.85
C SER A 45 19.32 -35.18 15.07
N THR A 46 18.10 -35.40 15.55
CA THR A 46 16.87 -34.80 15.03
C THR A 46 16.98 -33.29 15.13
N GLU A 47 17.48 -32.67 14.07
CA GLU A 47 17.50 -31.24 13.87
C GLU A 47 16.03 -30.79 13.82
N LYS A 48 15.56 -30.22 14.92
CA LYS A 48 14.22 -29.62 14.99
C LYS A 48 14.23 -28.44 14.03
N LYS A 49 13.64 -28.65 12.86
CA LYS A 49 13.32 -27.58 11.93
C LYS A 49 12.40 -26.62 12.68
N ASP A 50 12.88 -25.40 12.92
CA ASP A 50 12.15 -24.36 13.63
C ASP A 50 10.96 -23.90 12.78
N GLU A 51 9.86 -24.65 12.88
CA GLU A 51 8.57 -24.27 12.32
C GLU A 51 8.23 -22.85 12.82
N PRO A 52 7.92 -21.90 11.92
CA PRO A 52 7.57 -20.55 12.33
C PRO A 52 6.40 -20.64 13.28
N SER A 53 6.59 -20.14 14.50
CA SER A 53 5.55 -20.20 15.53
C SER A 53 4.25 -19.61 14.98
N LEU A 54 3.11 -20.26 15.23
CA LEU A 54 1.79 -19.80 14.78
C LEU A 54 1.54 -18.33 15.15
N ILE A 55 2.15 -17.88 16.25
CA ILE A 55 2.12 -16.49 16.75
C ILE A 55 2.75 -15.54 15.72
N THR A 56 3.89 -15.89 15.12
CA THR A 56 4.58 -15.06 14.12
C THR A 56 3.70 -14.82 12.89
N SER A 57 3.04 -15.87 12.39
CA SER A 57 2.14 -15.77 11.23
C SER A 57 0.94 -14.85 11.54
N LEU A 58 0.38 -14.97 12.74
CA LEU A 58 -0.76 -14.15 13.17
C LEU A 58 -0.38 -12.67 13.24
N ILE A 59 0.75 -12.34 13.86
CA ILE A 59 1.23 -10.95 13.97
C ILE A 59 1.43 -10.33 12.59
N ILE A 60 2.03 -11.07 11.66
CA ILE A 60 2.28 -10.60 10.29
C ILE A 60 0.97 -10.35 9.54
N SER A 61 -0.02 -11.23 9.73
CA SER A 61 -1.33 -11.08 9.10
C SER A 61 -2.05 -9.82 9.62
N TRP A 62 -2.10 -9.62 10.94
CA TRP A 62 -2.71 -8.44 11.55
C TRP A 62 -2.00 -7.15 11.16
N TRP A 63 -0.67 -7.15 11.12
CA TRP A 63 0.12 -5.99 10.70
C TRP A 63 -0.23 -5.55 9.27
N TRP A 64 -0.45 -6.51 8.38
CA TRP A 64 -0.88 -6.23 7.00
C TRP A 64 -2.24 -5.53 6.95
N TYR A 65 -3.23 -6.02 7.70
CA TYR A 65 -4.57 -5.39 7.77
C TYR A 65 -4.51 -3.98 8.34
N ILE A 66 -3.76 -3.76 9.43
CA ILE A 66 -3.61 -2.44 10.05
C ILE A 66 -2.96 -1.46 9.06
N SER A 67 -1.90 -1.90 8.37
CA SER A 67 -1.21 -1.08 7.36
C SER A 67 -2.13 -0.74 6.19
N TYR A 68 -2.89 -1.72 5.71
CA TYR A 68 -3.84 -1.57 4.61
C TYR A 68 -4.95 -0.56 4.94
N TYR A 69 -5.66 -0.74 6.06
CA TYR A 69 -6.75 0.15 6.46
C TYR A 69 -6.26 1.53 6.92
N GLY A 70 -5.06 1.61 7.51
CA GLY A 70 -4.42 2.87 7.85
C GLY A 70 -4.14 3.70 6.58
N PHE A 71 -3.59 3.07 5.55
CA PHE A 71 -3.31 3.73 4.28
C PHE A 71 -4.62 4.15 3.57
N ALA A 72 -5.61 3.25 3.51
CA ALA A 72 -6.92 3.54 2.94
C ALA A 72 -7.62 4.72 3.63
N SER A 73 -7.52 4.81 4.96
CA SER A 73 -8.08 5.93 5.73
C SER A 73 -7.39 7.26 5.42
N VAL A 74 -6.06 7.28 5.33
CA VAL A 74 -5.31 8.50 4.96
C VAL A 74 -5.73 8.98 3.57
N PHE A 75 -5.81 8.08 2.59
CA PHE A 75 -6.28 8.40 1.24
C PHE A 75 -7.73 8.88 1.22
N GLY A 76 -8.62 8.23 1.97
CA GLY A 76 -10.02 8.62 2.11
C GLY A 76 -10.16 10.06 2.63
N VAL A 77 -9.32 10.48 3.58
CA VAL A 77 -9.29 11.87 4.08
C VAL A 77 -8.83 12.85 3.00
N PHE A 78 -7.81 12.50 2.20
CA PHE A 78 -7.36 13.35 1.09
C PHE A 78 -8.44 13.52 0.03
N ILE A 79 -9.08 12.43 -0.38
CA ILE A 79 -10.18 12.44 -1.36
C ILE A 79 -11.36 13.25 -0.82
N TYR A 80 -11.73 13.06 0.45
CA TYR A 80 -12.79 13.83 1.10
C TYR A 80 -12.50 15.34 1.07
N ARG A 81 -11.26 15.75 1.40
CA ARG A 81 -10.87 17.17 1.37
C ARG A 81 -10.90 17.73 -0.05
N ASP A 82 -10.45 16.99 -1.04
CA ASP A 82 -10.48 17.47 -2.44
C ASP A 82 -11.91 17.52 -2.98
N ALA A 83 -12.73 16.49 -2.72
CA ALA A 83 -14.15 16.45 -3.09
C ALA A 83 -14.94 17.59 -2.45
N LYS A 84 -14.66 17.96 -1.19
CA LYS A 84 -15.31 19.09 -0.51
C LYS A 84 -14.97 20.44 -1.16
N ASN A 85 -13.78 20.60 -1.72
CA ASN A 85 -13.35 21.83 -2.38
C ASN A 85 -13.86 21.95 -3.83
N ASN A 86 -14.36 20.85 -4.40
CA ASN A 86 -14.86 20.82 -5.77
C ASN A 86 -16.40 20.97 -5.75
N ASN A 87 -16.90 22.14 -6.16
CA ASN A 87 -18.35 22.40 -6.25
C ASN A 87 -19.06 21.58 -7.34
N ASN A 88 -18.31 20.97 -8.26
CA ASN A 88 -18.85 20.21 -9.40
C ASN A 88 -18.38 18.75 -9.32
N LEU A 89 -19.13 17.93 -8.58
CA LEU A 89 -18.89 16.50 -8.45
C LEU A 89 -19.65 15.76 -9.54
N ALA A 90 -18.95 14.93 -10.32
CA ALA A 90 -19.49 14.25 -11.50
C ALA A 90 -20.74 13.38 -11.27
N LEU A 91 -21.01 12.97 -10.01
CA LEU A 91 -22.15 12.10 -9.67
C LEU A 91 -23.13 12.70 -8.65
N ASN A 92 -23.00 13.97 -8.25
CA ASN A 92 -23.83 14.56 -7.16
C ASN A 92 -23.82 13.75 -5.85
N ILE A 93 -22.79 12.92 -5.65
CA ILE A 93 -22.60 12.12 -4.43
C ILE A 93 -21.93 13.01 -3.39
N LYS A 94 -22.44 13.00 -2.14
CA LYS A 94 -21.84 13.79 -1.06
C LYS A 94 -20.36 13.39 -0.83
N PRO A 95 -19.46 14.35 -0.54
CA PRO A 95 -18.03 14.09 -0.31
C PRO A 95 -17.75 12.97 0.71
N PHE A 96 -18.61 12.84 1.72
CA PHE A 96 -18.49 11.81 2.75
C PHE A 96 -18.48 10.39 2.16
N TRP A 97 -19.35 10.10 1.19
CA TRP A 97 -19.47 8.77 0.58
C TRP A 97 -18.24 8.38 -0.23
N TRP A 98 -17.56 9.35 -0.85
CA TRP A 98 -16.29 9.09 -1.54
C TRP A 98 -15.19 8.63 -0.59
N GLY A 99 -15.13 9.20 0.62
CA GLY A 99 -14.21 8.76 1.66
C GLY A 99 -14.52 7.34 2.13
N VAL A 100 -15.81 7.04 2.39
CA VAL A 100 -16.26 5.71 2.85
C VAL A 100 -15.97 4.63 1.81
N ILE A 101 -16.27 4.89 0.53
CA ILE A 101 -15.99 3.94 -0.57
C ILE A 101 -14.48 3.65 -0.67
N THR A 102 -13.63 4.66 -0.47
CA THR A 102 -12.17 4.49 -0.49
C THR A 102 -11.67 3.59 0.64
N VAL A 103 -12.29 3.67 1.82
CA VAL A 103 -11.90 2.83 2.97
C VAL A 103 -12.35 1.38 2.79
N LEU A 104 -13.55 1.18 2.24
CA LEU A 104 -14.09 -0.15 1.96
C LEU A 104 -13.38 -0.83 0.78
N GLU A 105 -13.07 -0.07 -0.26
CA GLU A 105 -12.51 -0.56 -1.51
C GLU A 105 -11.46 0.46 -2.04
N PRO A 106 -10.20 0.35 -1.58
CA PRO A 106 -9.14 1.28 -1.95
C PRO A 106 -8.89 1.39 -3.47
N PRO A 107 -8.91 0.30 -4.26
CA PRO A 107 -8.89 0.39 -5.72
C PRO A 107 -9.99 1.29 -6.29
N VAL A 108 -11.23 1.16 -5.82
CA VAL A 108 -12.34 2.04 -6.25
C VAL A 108 -12.11 3.48 -5.81
N GLY A 109 -11.58 3.69 -4.60
CA GLY A 109 -11.19 5.03 -4.13
C GLY A 109 -10.13 5.69 -5.00
N LEU A 110 -9.16 4.93 -5.50
CA LEU A 110 -8.17 5.42 -6.47
C LEU A 110 -8.83 5.79 -7.81
N LEU A 111 -9.76 4.96 -8.29
CA LEU A 111 -10.52 5.23 -9.50
C LEU A 111 -11.37 6.51 -9.37
N ALA A 112 -11.98 6.70 -8.20
CA ALA A 112 -12.72 7.90 -7.84
C ALA A 112 -11.85 9.16 -7.85
N TYR A 113 -10.68 9.08 -7.21
CA TYR A 113 -9.71 10.16 -7.23
C TYR A 113 -9.28 10.51 -8.66
N TRP A 114 -9.00 9.49 -9.46
CA TRP A 114 -8.66 9.65 -10.87
C TRP A 114 -9.80 10.36 -11.63
N LEU A 115 -11.06 9.95 -11.43
CA LEU A 115 -12.24 10.55 -12.05
C LEU A 115 -12.41 12.04 -11.69
N ILE A 116 -12.25 12.38 -10.40
CA ILE A 116 -12.33 13.77 -9.91
C ILE A 116 -11.23 14.62 -10.56
N HIS A 117 -10.01 14.09 -10.64
CA HIS A 117 -8.88 14.83 -11.20
C HIS A 117 -8.98 14.98 -12.72
N TYR A 118 -9.38 13.92 -13.44
CA TYR A 118 -9.52 13.94 -14.90
C TYR A 118 -10.67 14.84 -15.35
N SER A 119 -11.75 14.94 -14.56
CA SER A 119 -12.86 15.85 -14.84
C SER A 119 -12.43 17.32 -14.88
N LYS A 120 -11.40 17.73 -14.11
CA LYS A 120 -10.90 19.11 -14.11
C LYS A 120 -10.24 19.52 -15.43
N LEU A 121 -9.72 18.57 -16.21
CA LEU A 121 -9.07 18.87 -17.49
C LEU A 121 -10.06 19.38 -18.56
N LYS A 122 -11.33 18.95 -18.50
CA LYS A 122 -12.34 19.38 -19.49
C LYS A 122 -12.83 20.83 -19.29
N THR A 123 -12.89 21.33 -18.05
CA THR A 123 -13.51 22.63 -17.77
C THR A 123 -12.64 23.84 -18.14
N LYS A 124 -11.31 23.68 -18.26
CA LYS A 124 -10.44 24.80 -18.64
C LYS A 124 -10.48 25.15 -20.14
N SER A 125 -11.07 24.32 -20.99
CA SER A 125 -10.99 24.51 -22.45
C SER A 125 -12.03 25.47 -23.04
N HIS A 126 -13.05 25.90 -22.29
CA HIS A 126 -14.16 26.69 -22.86
C HIS A 126 -14.13 28.19 -22.56
N ARG A 127 -13.18 28.69 -21.78
CA ARG A 127 -13.12 30.12 -21.42
C ARG A 127 -12.14 30.95 -22.29
N CYS A 128 -11.91 30.52 -23.52
CA CYS A 128 -10.98 31.18 -24.45
C CYS A 128 -11.57 31.42 -25.84
N ASN A 129 -12.89 31.68 -25.94
CA ASN A 129 -13.51 31.98 -27.24
C ASN A 129 -14.75 32.91 -27.14
N GLU A 130 -14.68 33.97 -26.34
CA GLU A 130 -15.76 34.97 -26.25
C GLU A 130 -15.23 36.41 -26.26
N ASN A 131 -14.17 36.68 -27.04
CA ASN A 131 -13.63 38.03 -27.24
C ASN A 131 -13.26 38.31 -28.72
N ASN A 132 -13.90 37.66 -29.70
CA ASN A 132 -13.78 38.01 -31.13
C ASN A 132 -15.16 38.25 -31.73
#